data_AF-A0A931MVN0-F1
#
_entry.id   AF-A0A931MVN0-F1
#
_cell.length_a   1.000
_cell.length_b   1.000
_cell.length_c   1.000
_cell.angle_alpha   90.00
_cell.angle_beta   90.00
_cell.angle_gamma   90.00
#
_symmetry.space_group_name_H-M   'P 1'
#
loop_
_entity.id
_entity.type
_entity.pdbx_description
1 polymer ?
#
loop_
_entity_poly.entity_id
_entity_poly.type
_entity_poly.pdbx_seq_one_letter_code
_entity_poly.pdbx_strand_id
1 'polypeptide(L)'
;MVFDYQLMFGIDKQIHFIFFAGVAWITGLFILLLVNRSRWRKTLMDAGFALVIIGILEEYRQYFDAWRSTEFLDAVANLSGVAVGLLFPFFLCMVFGRSRGMELRGWVTRSLILVPLFIGLFIINERPFFVLNETLFINHFLTLIGMA
;
A
#
# COMPACT_ATOMS: atom_id res chain seq x y z
N MET A 1 5.45 -1.02 24.04
CA MET A 1 5.58 -0.65 22.62
C MET A 1 4.90 0.70 22.45
N VAL A 2 5.56 1.67 21.82
CA VAL A 2 4.94 2.96 21.49
C VAL A 2 4.91 3.05 19.97
N PHE A 3 3.71 3.19 19.41
CA PHE A 3 3.54 3.46 17.99
C PHE A 3 3.69 4.95 17.75
N ASP A 4 4.48 5.33 16.75
CA ASP A 4 4.54 6.71 16.30
C ASP A 4 3.37 7.00 15.36
N TYR A 5 2.25 7.44 15.96
CA TYR A 5 1.02 7.75 15.24
C TYR A 5 1.21 8.88 14.20
N GLN A 6 2.09 9.83 14.46
CA GLN A 6 2.36 10.93 13.54
C GLN A 6 3.12 10.43 12.31
N LEU A 7 4.03 9.46 12.50
CA LEU A 7 4.73 8.80 11.40
C LEU A 7 3.79 7.93 10.55
N MET A 8 2.90 7.17 11.21
CA MET A 8 1.99 6.24 10.53
C MET A 8 0.83 6.92 9.80
N PHE A 9 0.29 8.02 10.34
CA PHE A 9 -0.92 8.70 9.82
C PHE A 9 -0.68 10.18 9.50
N GLY A 10 0.58 10.59 9.34
CA GLY A 10 0.94 11.97 9.02
C GLY A 10 0.31 12.45 7.70
N ILE A 11 0.28 13.78 7.54
CA ILE A 11 -0.32 14.45 6.36
C ILE A 11 0.27 13.91 5.05
N ASP A 12 1.58 13.65 5.02
CA ASP A 12 2.27 13.06 3.88
C ASP A 12 1.65 11.72 3.42
N LYS A 13 1.35 10.81 4.36
CA LYS A 13 0.69 9.52 4.10
C LYS A 13 -0.74 9.71 3.60
N GLN A 14 -1.45 10.69 4.15
CA GLN A 14 -2.82 11.01 3.71
C GLN A 14 -2.84 11.55 2.27
N ILE A 15 -1.87 12.38 1.89
CA ILE A 15 -1.74 12.90 0.53
C ILE A 15 -1.50 11.75 -0.46
N HIS A 16 -0.56 10.86 -0.16
CA HIS A 16 -0.30 9.64 -0.94
C HIS A 16 -1.56 8.79 -1.12
N PHE A 17 -2.25 8.49 -0.01
CA PHE A 17 -3.51 7.76 -0.03
C PHE A 17 -4.58 8.43 -0.91
N ILE A 18 -4.86 9.73 -0.70
CA ILE A 18 -5.90 10.46 -1.42
C ILE A 18 -5.55 10.57 -2.91
N PHE A 19 -4.30 10.85 -3.23
CA PHE A 19 -3.83 10.96 -4.61
C PHE A 19 -4.04 9.66 -5.37
N PHE A 20 -3.53 8.53 -4.85
CA PHE A 20 -3.69 7.25 -5.50
C PHE A 20 -5.14 6.75 -5.51
N ALA A 21 -5.93 7.06 -4.47
CA ALA A 21 -7.37 6.78 -4.48
C ALA A 21 -8.09 7.53 -5.60
N GLY A 22 -7.82 8.83 -5.76
CA GLY A 22 -8.41 9.65 -6.82
C GLY A 22 -8.02 9.17 -8.22
N VAL A 23 -6.72 8.95 -8.45
CA VAL A 23 -6.20 8.45 -9.74
C VAL A 23 -6.80 7.09 -10.08
N ALA A 24 -6.84 6.17 -9.11
CA ALA A 24 -7.38 4.82 -9.32
C ALA A 24 -8.89 4.84 -9.58
N TRP A 25 -9.64 5.68 -8.86
CA TRP A 25 -11.07 5.84 -9.07
C TRP A 25 -11.39 6.36 -10.47
N ILE A 26 -10.73 7.46 -10.89
CA ILE A 26 -10.88 8.05 -12.22
C ILE A 26 -10.53 7.03 -13.30
N THR A 27 -9.37 6.37 -13.17
CA THR A 27 -8.92 5.32 -14.11
C THR A 27 -9.94 4.19 -14.20
N GLY A 28 -10.47 3.74 -13.05
CA GLY A 28 -11.47 2.69 -13.00
C GLY A 28 -12.78 3.08 -13.70
N LEU A 29 -13.24 4.32 -13.53
CA LEU A 29 -14.41 4.83 -14.24
C LEU A 29 -14.18 4.87 -15.76
N PHE A 30 -13.02 5.36 -16.21
CA PHE A 30 -12.66 5.34 -17.63
C PHE A 30 -12.65 3.92 -18.21
N ILE A 31 -12.13 2.94 -17.46
CA ILE A 31 -12.14 1.54 -17.87
C ILE A 31 -13.58 1.04 -18.06
N LEU A 32 -14.48 1.34 -17.12
CA LEU A 32 -15.89 0.94 -17.24
C LEU A 32 -16.59 1.58 -18.45
N LEU A 33 -16.21 2.80 -18.83
CA LEU A 33 -16.79 3.51 -19.97
C LEU A 33 -16.24 3.03 -21.33
N LEU A 34 -14.94 2.75 -21.41
CA LEU A 34 -14.24 2.53 -22.68
C LEU A 34 -14.00 1.06 -23.03
N VAL A 35 -13.98 0.17 -22.03
CA VAL A 35 -13.64 -1.23 -22.23
C VAL A 35 -14.90 -2.08 -22.36
N ASN A 36 -14.84 -3.14 -23.15
CA ASN A 36 -15.91 -4.13 -23.24
C ASN A 36 -16.21 -4.78 -21.87
N ARG A 37 -17.49 -4.93 -21.54
CA ARG A 37 -17.98 -5.51 -20.28
C ARG A 37 -17.36 -6.86 -19.90
N SER A 38 -17.05 -7.69 -20.90
CA SER A 38 -16.41 -8.99 -20.70
C SER A 38 -14.98 -8.91 -20.16
N ARG A 39 -14.31 -7.74 -20.31
CA ARG A 39 -12.92 -7.51 -19.92
C ARG A 39 -12.76 -6.56 -18.73
N TRP A 40 -13.81 -5.88 -18.29
CA TRP A 40 -13.79 -4.91 -17.19
C TRP A 40 -12.96 -5.36 -15.99
N ARG A 41 -13.30 -6.52 -15.42
CA ARG A 41 -12.61 -7.04 -14.23
C ARG A 41 -11.11 -7.18 -14.45
N LYS A 42 -10.70 -7.83 -15.55
CA LYS A 42 -9.30 -8.07 -15.86
C LYS A 42 -8.56 -6.74 -16.04
N THR A 43 -9.14 -5.82 -16.82
CA THR A 43 -8.53 -4.51 -17.07
C THR A 43 -8.45 -3.65 -15.81
N LEU A 44 -9.47 -3.68 -14.93
CA LEU A 44 -9.42 -3.03 -13.62
C LEU A 44 -8.31 -3.60 -12.73
N MET A 45 -8.15 -4.92 -12.71
CA MET A 45 -7.06 -5.57 -11.95
C MET A 45 -5.68 -5.22 -12.51
N ASP A 46 -5.53 -5.21 -13.84
CA ASP A 46 -4.27 -4.87 -14.50
C ASP A 46 -3.91 -3.40 -14.27
N ALA A 47 -4.89 -2.50 -14.35
CA ALA A 47 -4.70 -1.09 -14.05
C ALA A 47 -4.35 -0.84 -12.58
N GLY A 48 -5.07 -1.48 -11.64
CA GLY A 48 -4.75 -1.39 -10.22
C GLY A 48 -3.33 -1.89 -9.92
N PHE A 49 -2.95 -3.03 -10.50
CA PHE A 49 -1.60 -3.56 -10.37
C PHE A 49 -0.53 -2.62 -10.92
N ALA A 50 -0.76 -2.03 -12.09
CA ALA A 50 0.15 -1.05 -12.68
C ALA A 50 0.29 0.21 -11.80
N LEU A 51 -0.81 0.72 -11.26
CA LEU A 51 -0.79 1.87 -10.35
C LEU A 51 -0.02 1.57 -9.06
N VAL A 52 -0.17 0.37 -8.49
CA VAL A 52 0.61 -0.05 -7.31
C VAL A 52 2.10 -0.12 -7.65
N ILE A 53 2.48 -0.68 -8.80
CA ILE A 53 3.89 -0.70 -9.24
C ILE A 53 4.43 0.73 -9.37
N ILE A 54 3.68 1.62 -10.04
CA ILE A 54 4.09 3.02 -10.22
C ILE A 54 4.29 3.68 -8.85
N GLY A 55 3.36 3.49 -7.91
CA GLY A 55 3.48 4.02 -6.56
C GLY A 55 4.72 3.50 -5.83
N ILE A 56 5.00 2.20 -5.90
CA ILE A 56 6.21 1.63 -5.27
C ILE A 56 7.49 2.17 -5.92
N LEU A 57 7.55 2.25 -7.25
CA LEU A 57 8.73 2.75 -7.97
C LEU A 57 9.00 4.23 -7.66
N GLU A 58 7.95 5.02 -7.47
CA GLU A 58 8.08 6.42 -7.07
C GLU A 58 8.69 6.53 -5.67
N GLU A 59 8.33 5.65 -4.72
CA GLU A 59 9.00 5.61 -3.40
C GLU A 59 10.48 5.20 -3.51
N TYR A 60 10.81 4.22 -4.35
CA TYR A 60 12.22 3.87 -4.62
C TYR A 60 13.00 5.03 -5.24
N ARG A 61 12.37 5.84 -6.11
CA ARG A 61 12.99 7.02 -6.71
C ARG A 61 13.29 8.07 -5.65
N GLN A 62 12.42 8.19 -4.65
CA GLN A 62 12.52 9.17 -3.57
C GLN A 62 13.43 8.73 -2.42
N TYR A 63 13.89 7.47 -2.40
CA TYR A 63 14.86 6.97 -1.43
C TYR A 63 16.14 7.82 -1.32
N PHE A 64 16.56 8.47 -2.41
CA PHE A 64 17.76 9.32 -2.41
C PHE A 64 17.55 10.70 -1.76
N ASP A 65 16.33 11.07 -1.36
CA ASP A 65 16.06 12.32 -0.65
C ASP A 65 16.34 12.17 0.85
N ALA A 66 17.40 12.84 1.32
CA ALA A 66 17.89 12.78 2.71
C ALA A 66 16.90 13.21 3.81
N TRP A 67 15.73 13.72 3.46
CA TRP A 67 14.69 14.16 4.39
C TRP A 67 13.51 13.17 4.50
N ARG A 68 13.50 12.11 3.68
CA ARG A 68 12.47 11.06 3.69
C ARG A 68 13.04 9.78 4.29
N SER A 69 12.21 9.09 5.06
CA SER A 69 12.65 7.91 5.83
C SER A 69 11.52 6.92 6.15
N THR A 70 10.42 7.03 5.40
CA THR A 70 9.16 6.31 5.64
C THR A 70 8.59 5.69 4.37
N GLU A 71 9.45 5.38 3.42
CA GLU A 71 9.14 4.98 2.04
C GLU A 71 8.23 3.75 2.01
N PHE A 72 8.41 2.84 2.96
CA PHE A 72 7.54 1.68 3.11
C PHE A 72 6.11 2.08 3.47
N LEU A 73 5.93 2.98 4.43
CA LEU A 73 4.61 3.46 4.86
C LEU A 73 3.94 4.28 3.76
N ASP A 74 4.71 5.04 2.98
CA ASP A 74 4.23 5.74 1.79
C ASP A 74 3.72 4.76 0.73
N ALA A 75 4.47 3.72 0.42
CA ALA A 75 4.02 2.68 -0.51
C ALA A 75 2.77 1.93 0.00
N VAL A 76 2.63 1.74 1.32
CA VAL A 76 1.41 1.18 1.91
C VAL A 76 0.22 2.15 1.78
N ALA A 77 0.45 3.45 1.96
CA ALA A 77 -0.57 4.47 1.70
C ALA A 77 -1.00 4.47 0.22
N ASN A 78 -0.05 4.35 -0.71
CA ASN A 78 -0.32 4.23 -2.15
C ASN A 78 -1.17 2.98 -2.46
N LEU A 79 -0.77 1.81 -1.94
CA LEU A 79 -1.50 0.55 -2.14
C LEU A 79 -2.93 0.63 -1.62
N SER A 80 -3.10 1.13 -0.40
CA SER A 80 -4.42 1.28 0.22
C SER A 80 -5.28 2.30 -0.52
N GLY A 81 -4.69 3.40 -0.98
CA GLY A 81 -5.33 4.39 -1.85
C GLY A 81 -5.86 3.74 -3.13
N VAL A 82 -5.01 3.02 -3.88
CA VAL A 82 -5.42 2.29 -5.09
C VAL A 82 -6.55 1.30 -4.80
N ALA A 83 -6.43 0.52 -3.73
CA ALA A 83 -7.44 -0.47 -3.34
C ALA A 83 -8.80 0.21 -3.10
N VAL A 84 -8.83 1.28 -2.30
CA VAL A 84 -10.05 2.04 -1.98
C VAL A 84 -10.62 2.71 -3.22
N GLY A 85 -9.80 3.36 -4.04
CA GLY A 85 -10.22 4.04 -5.26
C GLY A 85 -10.89 3.10 -6.27
N LEU A 86 -10.44 1.84 -6.33
CA LEU A 86 -11.02 0.83 -7.22
C LEU A 86 -12.25 0.11 -6.65
N LEU A 87 -12.59 0.28 -5.36
CA LEU A 87 -13.75 -0.40 -4.76
C LEU A 87 -15.03 -0.12 -5.53
N PHE A 88 -15.30 1.15 -5.84
CA PHE A 88 -16.53 1.52 -6.57
C PHE A 88 -16.56 0.98 -8.00
N PRO A 89 -15.50 1.15 -8.83
CA PRO A 89 -15.43 0.50 -10.14
C PRO A 89 -15.58 -1.03 -10.10
N PHE A 90 -14.97 -1.71 -9.12
CA PHE A 90 -15.14 -3.15 -8.95
C PHE A 90 -16.56 -3.52 -8.53
N PHE A 91 -17.19 -2.74 -7.65
CA PHE A 91 -18.58 -2.93 -7.27
C PHE A 91 -19.50 -2.88 -8.50
N LEU A 92 -19.36 -1.85 -9.35
CA LEU A 92 -20.09 -1.76 -10.60
C LEU A 92 -19.81 -2.94 -11.53
N CYS A 93 -18.55 -3.39 -11.62
CA CYS A 93 -18.18 -4.57 -12.39
C CYS A 93 -18.86 -5.85 -11.87
N MET A 94 -19.08 -5.99 -10.56
CA MET A 94 -19.76 -7.15 -9.98
C MET A 94 -21.28 -7.10 -10.24
N VAL A 95 -21.89 -5.92 -10.15
CA VAL A 95 -23.34 -5.75 -10.36
C VAL A 95 -23.73 -5.86 -11.84
N PHE A 96 -22.94 -5.26 -12.74
CA PHE A 96 -23.31 -5.11 -14.16
C PHE A 96 -22.46 -5.95 -15.13
N GLY A 97 -21.38 -6.58 -14.65
CA GLY A 97 -20.47 -7.34 -15.49
C GLY A 97 -20.89 -8.79 -15.67
N ARG A 98 -20.52 -9.38 -16.82
CA ARG A 98 -20.55 -10.83 -17.07
C ARG A 98 -19.15 -11.43 -16.88
N SER A 99 -18.50 -11.11 -15.76
CA SER A 99 -17.12 -11.55 -15.54
C SER A 99 -17.07 -12.99 -15.01
N ARG A 100 -16.14 -13.80 -15.55
CA ARG A 100 -15.79 -15.09 -14.96
C ARG A 100 -15.04 -14.87 -13.63
N GLY A 101 -15.01 -15.91 -12.79
CA GLY A 101 -14.37 -15.92 -11.47
C GLY A 101 -12.91 -15.47 -11.46
N MET A 102 -12.34 -15.28 -10.27
CA MET A 102 -10.92 -14.88 -10.12
C MET A 102 -10.03 -16.01 -10.63
N GLU A 103 -9.11 -15.70 -11.55
CA GLU A 103 -8.05 -16.62 -11.91
C GLU A 103 -6.96 -16.57 -10.82
N LEU A 104 -6.90 -17.60 -9.98
CA LEU A 104 -5.89 -17.73 -8.91
C LEU A 104 -4.46 -17.52 -9.44
N ARG A 105 -4.17 -18.07 -10.63
CA ARG A 105 -2.88 -17.92 -11.30
C ARG A 105 -2.49 -16.46 -11.50
N GLY A 106 -3.44 -15.61 -11.88
CA GLY A 106 -3.17 -14.17 -12.05
C GLY A 106 -2.85 -13.45 -10.76
N TRP A 107 -3.45 -13.86 -9.63
CA TRP A 107 -3.11 -13.30 -8.32
C TRP A 107 -1.72 -13.70 -7.87
N VAL A 108 -1.39 -14.99 -7.99
CA VAL A 108 -0.06 -15.52 -7.64
C VAL A 108 1.04 -14.79 -8.40
N THR A 109 0.91 -14.62 -9.71
CA THR A 109 1.92 -13.91 -10.52
C THR A 109 2.12 -12.46 -10.05
N ARG A 110 1.03 -11.73 -9.75
CA ARG A 110 1.12 -10.35 -9.27
C ARG A 110 1.77 -10.28 -7.89
N SER A 111 1.41 -11.18 -6.98
CA SER A 111 1.99 -11.26 -5.64
C SER A 111 3.49 -11.58 -5.68
N LEU A 112 3.94 -12.47 -6.57
CA LEU A 112 5.36 -12.78 -6.76
C LEU A 112 6.19 -11.56 -7.18
N ILE A 113 5.57 -10.56 -7.82
CA ILE A 113 6.23 -9.31 -8.21
C ILE A 113 6.15 -8.28 -7.08
N LEU A 114 4.98 -8.09 -6.46
CA LEU A 114 4.79 -7.05 -5.44
C LEU A 114 5.53 -7.37 -4.14
N VAL A 115 5.52 -8.64 -3.69
CA VAL A 115 6.09 -9.00 -2.39
C VAL A 115 7.58 -8.66 -2.30
N PRO A 116 8.45 -9.03 -3.27
CA PRO A 116 9.85 -8.62 -3.24
C PRO A 116 10.05 -7.10 -3.25
N LEU A 117 9.21 -6.36 -3.99
CA LEU A 117 9.30 -4.90 -4.05
C LEU A 117 8.94 -4.25 -2.70
N PHE A 118 7.91 -4.73 -2.01
CA PHE A 118 7.57 -4.28 -0.66
C PHE A 118 8.62 -4.68 0.36
N ILE A 119 9.20 -5.89 0.25
CA ILE A 119 10.30 -6.33 1.12
C ILE A 119 11.51 -5.41 0.94
N GLY A 120 11.87 -5.07 -0.30
CA GLY A 120 12.98 -4.15 -0.56
C GLY A 120 12.74 -2.77 0.06
N LEU A 121 11.53 -2.21 -0.08
CA LEU A 121 11.16 -0.95 0.59
C LEU A 121 11.22 -1.06 2.12
N PHE A 122 10.75 -2.19 2.67
CA PHE A 122 10.79 -2.44 4.11
C PHE A 122 12.23 -2.50 4.65
N ILE A 123 13.17 -3.09 3.88
CA ILE A 123 14.58 -3.20 4.28
C ILE A 123 15.28 -1.84 4.24
N ILE A 124 14.98 -1.01 3.24
CA ILE A 124 15.63 0.32 3.10
C ILE A 124 14.97 1.40 3.96
N ASN A 125 13.80 1.15 4.52
CA ASN A 125 13.04 2.10 5.32
C ASN A 125 13.81 2.49 6.60
N GLU A 126 14.31 3.73 6.62
CA GLU A 126 15.30 4.16 7.61
C GLU A 126 14.70 4.37 9.02
N ARG A 127 13.45 4.82 9.14
CA ARG A 127 12.81 5.02 10.45
C ARG A 127 11.96 3.82 10.86
N PRO A 128 12.32 3.12 11.96
CA PRO A 128 11.47 2.09 12.52
C PRO A 128 10.18 2.74 13.03
N PHE A 129 9.05 2.28 12.53
CA PHE A 129 7.71 2.72 12.94
C PHE A 129 7.23 2.02 14.22
N PHE A 130 8.05 1.13 14.76
CA PHE A 130 7.90 0.52 16.08
C PHE A 130 9.14 0.84 16.91
N VAL A 131 8.97 1.63 17.97
CA VAL A 131 10.04 1.87 18.93
C VAL A 131 9.88 0.87 20.08
N LEU A 132 10.82 -0.08 20.17
CA LEU A 132 11.03 -0.83 21.40
C LEU A 132 11.55 0.17 22.42
N ASN A 133 10.71 0.54 23.38
CA ASN A 133 11.10 1.45 24.44
C ASN A 133 12.07 0.70 25.36
N GLU A 134 13.37 0.75 25.04
CA GLU A 134 14.43 0.01 25.75
C GLU A 134 14.44 0.35 27.24
N THR A 135 14.15 1.60 27.60
CA THR A 135 14.00 2.06 29.00
C THR A 135 12.88 1.36 29.74
N LEU A 136 11.78 1.02 29.05
CA LEU A 136 10.64 0.32 29.66
C LEU A 136 10.95 -1.16 29.85
N PHE A 137 11.70 -1.77 28.92
CA PHE A 137 12.20 -3.14 29.05
C PHE A 137 13.25 -3.26 30.17
N ILE A 138 14.22 -2.35 30.22
CA ILE A 138 15.25 -2.30 31.26
C ILE A 138 14.63 -2.05 32.64
N ASN A 139 13.70 -1.09 32.76
CA ASN A 139 13.03 -0.83 34.04
C ASN A 139 12.20 -2.04 34.50
N HIS A 140 11.44 -2.69 33.61
CA HIS A 140 10.72 -3.91 33.97
C HIS A 140 11.66 -5.04 34.36
N PHE A 141 12.77 -5.22 33.63
CA PHE A 141 13.77 -6.25 33.93
C PHE A 141 14.45 -6.00 35.27
N LEU A 142 14.88 -4.76 35.55
CA LEU A 142 15.47 -4.35 36.83
C LEU A 142 14.49 -4.53 37.99
N THR A 143 13.20 -4.25 37.78
CA THR A 143 12.16 -4.50 38.80
C THR A 143 11.95 -6.00 39.03
N LEU A 144 12.02 -6.83 37.98
CA LEU A 144 11.90 -8.29 38.04
C LEU A 144 13.07 -8.96 38.77
N ILE A 145 14.28 -8.41 38.69
CA ILE A 145 15.47 -8.90 39.40
C ILE A 145 15.71 -8.18 40.74
N GLY A 146 14.78 -7.33 41.18
CA GLY A 146 14.83 -6.65 42.49
C GLY A 146 15.91 -5.58 42.64
N MET A 147 16.36 -4.99 41.53
CA MET A 147 17.43 -3.98 41.49
C MET A 147 16.92 -2.55 41.19
N ALA A 148 15.59 -2.34 41.23
CA ALA A 148 14.95 -1.04 41.01
C ALA A 148 14.73 -0.26 42.31
#